data_AF-A0A059A206-F1
#
_entry.id   AF-A0A059A206-F1
#
_cell.length_a   1.000
_cell.length_b   1.000
_cell.length_c   1.000
_cell.angle_alpha   90.00
_cell.angle_beta   90.00
_cell.angle_gamma   90.00
#
_symmetry.space_group_name_H-M   'P 1'
#
loop_
_entity.id
_entity.type
_entity.pdbx_description
1 polymer ?
#
loop_
_entity_poly.entity_id
_entity_poly.type
_entity_poly.pdbx_seq_one_letter_code
_entity_poly.pdbx_strand_id
1 'polypeptide(L)'
;MASHVVGYPRMGPMRELKFALESFWHGNSTAKDLQKVGADLKSSIWKQMAAVGIKYIPSNTFSYYDQVLDSTAMLGAIPTRYGWNGGEIWFDVYFSMARGTTSVPAMEMTRWFDTNYHYTVPELGPDVNFSYASRKAVTEYKEAQQLGVDTVPVLIGPVSYLLLSKPAKGVETTFSPLSLLGKILPIY
;
A
#
# COMPACT_ATOMS: atom_id res chain seq x y z
N MET A 1 27.65 -16.78 2.87
CA MET A 1 26.47 -16.60 1.99
C MET A 1 25.42 -15.81 2.75
N ALA A 2 24.69 -14.89 2.11
CA ALA A 2 23.65 -14.06 2.75
C ALA A 2 22.25 -14.59 2.43
N SER A 3 21.30 -14.41 3.35
CA SER A 3 19.89 -14.79 3.21
C SER A 3 19.00 -13.56 2.97
N HIS A 4 17.96 -13.71 2.15
CA HIS A 4 17.03 -12.64 1.77
C HIS A 4 15.60 -13.18 1.65
N VAL A 5 14.62 -12.36 2.03
CA VAL A 5 13.20 -12.63 1.84
C VAL A 5 12.58 -11.46 1.07
N VAL A 6 11.96 -11.73 -0.09
CA VAL A 6 11.36 -10.70 -0.96
C VAL A 6 10.08 -10.08 -0.39
N GLY A 7 9.38 -10.81 0.46
CA GLY A 7 8.05 -10.46 0.96
C GLY A 7 7.56 -11.47 2.00
N TYR A 8 6.55 -11.10 2.79
CA TYR A 8 6.01 -11.96 3.84
C TYR A 8 4.48 -11.81 3.95
N PRO A 9 3.73 -12.90 4.23
CA PRO A 9 2.29 -12.81 4.47
C PRO A 9 1.94 -11.89 5.64
N ARG A 10 0.91 -11.05 5.46
CA ARG A 10 0.52 -10.02 6.44
C ARG A 10 -0.75 -10.32 7.23
N MET A 11 -1.46 -11.40 6.89
CA MET A 11 -2.74 -11.74 7.52
C MET A 11 -2.61 -12.19 8.98
N GLY A 12 -1.41 -12.63 9.38
CA GLY A 12 -1.13 -13.25 10.67
C GLY A 12 -1.46 -14.76 10.68
N PRO A 13 -0.83 -15.54 11.59
CA PRO A 13 -1.01 -16.99 11.66
C PRO A 13 -2.46 -17.44 11.84
N MET A 14 -3.27 -16.63 12.54
CA MET A 14 -4.68 -16.92 12.84
C MET A 14 -5.63 -15.93 12.16
N ARG A 15 -5.16 -15.25 11.10
CA ARG A 15 -5.90 -14.22 10.34
C ARG A 15 -6.29 -13.00 11.18
N GLU A 16 -5.45 -12.61 12.13
CA GLU A 16 -5.62 -11.47 13.03
C GLU A 16 -5.96 -10.19 12.26
N LEU A 17 -5.27 -9.94 11.13
CA LEU A 17 -5.53 -8.75 10.32
C LEU A 17 -6.91 -8.78 9.66
N LYS A 18 -7.41 -9.96 9.26
CA LYS A 18 -8.74 -10.11 8.66
C LYS A 18 -9.80 -9.61 9.62
N PHE A 19 -9.77 -10.13 10.85
CA PHE A 19 -10.80 -9.85 11.84
C PHE A 19 -10.69 -8.40 12.36
N ALA A 20 -9.46 -7.86 12.46
CA ALA A 20 -9.25 -6.46 12.80
C ALA A 20 -9.82 -5.51 11.74
N LEU A 21 -9.59 -5.78 10.45
CA LEU A 21 -10.14 -5.02 9.34
C LEU A 21 -11.68 -5.09 9.32
N GLU A 22 -12.24 -6.28 9.44
CA GLU A 22 -13.70 -6.48 9.46
C GLU A 22 -14.34 -5.77 10.66
N SER A 23 -13.74 -5.86 11.85
CA SER A 23 -14.20 -5.14 13.05
C SER A 23 -14.20 -3.63 12.83
N PHE A 24 -13.11 -3.09 12.27
CA PHE A 24 -12.98 -1.67 11.97
C PHE A 24 -14.01 -1.20 10.96
N TRP A 25 -14.22 -1.95 9.86
CA TRP A 25 -15.19 -1.60 8.83
C TRP A 25 -16.65 -1.69 9.30
N HIS A 26 -16.94 -2.52 10.30
CA HIS A 26 -18.26 -2.57 10.95
C HIS A 26 -18.43 -1.53 12.06
N GLY A 27 -17.42 -0.71 12.34
CA GLY A 27 -17.47 0.29 13.41
C GLY A 27 -17.36 -0.30 14.83
N ASN A 28 -16.94 -1.57 14.96
CA ASN A 28 -16.79 -2.26 16.22
C ASN A 28 -15.42 -2.03 16.88
N SER A 29 -14.48 -1.40 16.19
CA SER A 29 -13.16 -1.01 16.70
C SER A 29 -12.71 0.32 16.11
N THR A 30 -11.75 0.97 16.77
CA THR A 30 -11.21 2.26 16.36
C THR A 30 -10.03 2.10 15.39
N ALA A 31 -9.66 3.19 14.72
CA ALA A 31 -8.44 3.23 13.90
C ALA A 31 -7.18 2.89 14.73
N LYS A 32 -7.14 3.30 16.00
CA LYS A 32 -6.03 2.98 16.91
C LYS A 32 -5.94 1.48 17.19
N ASP A 33 -7.07 0.80 17.34
CA ASP A 33 -7.12 -0.65 17.57
C ASP A 33 -6.60 -1.40 16.33
N LEU A 34 -7.02 -1.00 15.13
CA LEU A 34 -6.52 -1.57 13.88
C LEU A 34 -5.03 -1.30 13.68
N GLN A 35 -4.56 -0.09 14.03
CA GLN A 35 -3.13 0.25 14.01
C GLN A 35 -2.33 -0.62 14.97
N LYS A 36 -2.84 -0.87 16.17
CA LYS A 36 -2.19 -1.73 17.16
C LYS A 36 -1.99 -3.15 16.63
N VAL A 37 -3.03 -3.75 16.04
CA VAL A 37 -2.93 -5.09 15.43
C VAL A 37 -1.89 -5.10 14.30
N GLY A 38 -1.88 -4.09 13.44
CA GLY A 38 -0.88 -3.97 12.37
C GLY A 38 0.55 -3.84 12.91
N ALA A 39 0.76 -3.02 13.94
CA ALA A 39 2.07 -2.85 14.58
C ALA A 39 2.56 -4.15 15.24
N ASP A 40 1.68 -4.87 15.92
CA ASP A 40 2.02 -6.15 16.56
C ASP A 40 2.40 -7.22 15.54
N LEU A 41 1.65 -7.32 14.44
CA LEU A 41 1.96 -8.25 13.34
C LEU A 41 3.32 -7.93 12.71
N LYS A 42 3.58 -6.66 12.38
CA LYS A 42 4.88 -6.22 11.84
C LYS A 42 6.03 -6.56 12.79
N SER A 43 5.90 -6.20 14.07
CA SER A 43 6.89 -6.47 15.12
C SER A 43 7.19 -7.96 15.26
N SER A 44 6.15 -8.81 15.29
CA SER A 44 6.29 -10.26 15.36
C SER A 44 7.05 -10.81 14.15
N ILE A 45 6.67 -10.39 12.93
CA ILE A 45 7.28 -10.84 11.67
C ILE A 45 8.76 -10.46 11.60
N TRP A 46 9.12 -9.21 11.91
CA TRP A 46 10.52 -8.76 11.88
C TRP A 46 11.37 -9.49 12.91
N LYS A 47 10.88 -9.65 14.15
CA LYS A 47 11.58 -10.41 15.19
C LYS A 47 11.76 -11.87 14.82
N GLN A 48 10.75 -12.49 14.21
CA GLN A 48 10.82 -13.88 13.74
C GLN A 48 11.93 -14.04 12.69
N MET A 49 11.97 -13.18 11.67
CA MET A 49 12.99 -13.24 10.62
C MET A 49 14.40 -12.96 11.17
N ALA A 50 14.54 -12.01 12.09
CA ALA A 50 15.80 -11.72 12.75
C ALA A 50 16.29 -12.92 13.60
N ALA A 51 15.40 -13.55 14.36
CA ALA A 51 15.74 -14.69 15.23
C ALA A 51 16.26 -15.91 14.46
N VAL A 52 15.81 -16.11 13.21
CA VAL A 52 16.30 -17.21 12.35
C VAL A 52 17.49 -16.80 11.47
N GLY A 53 18.04 -15.59 11.67
CA GLY A 53 19.27 -15.14 11.00
C GLY A 53 19.07 -14.71 9.54
N ILE A 54 17.89 -14.21 9.14
CA ILE A 54 17.72 -13.59 7.82
C ILE A 54 18.54 -12.29 7.77
N LYS A 55 19.47 -12.18 6.80
CA LYS A 55 20.31 -10.99 6.65
C LYS A 55 19.56 -9.79 6.07
N TYR A 56 18.74 -10.00 5.05
CA TYR A 56 17.97 -8.95 4.39
C TYR A 56 16.48 -9.16 4.67
N ILE A 57 15.98 -8.51 5.73
CA ILE A 57 14.60 -8.60 6.22
C ILE A 57 13.78 -7.49 5.56
N PRO A 58 12.65 -7.78 4.89
CA PRO A 58 11.88 -6.75 4.23
C PRO A 58 11.03 -5.91 5.19
N SER A 59 10.91 -4.62 4.89
CA SER A 59 9.88 -3.72 5.46
C SER A 59 9.01 -3.15 4.34
N ASN A 60 7.88 -2.54 4.69
CA ASN A 60 6.86 -2.07 3.75
C ASN A 60 6.10 -3.18 2.99
N THR A 61 6.32 -4.46 3.32
CA THR A 61 5.55 -5.60 2.76
C THR A 61 4.20 -5.80 3.43
N PHE A 62 4.04 -5.27 4.65
CA PHE A 62 2.75 -5.21 5.31
C PHE A 62 1.82 -4.26 4.54
N SER A 63 0.53 -4.56 4.50
CA SER A 63 -0.48 -3.70 3.89
C SER A 63 -1.82 -3.98 4.55
N TYR A 64 -2.60 -2.92 4.78
CA TYR A 64 -3.97 -3.06 5.25
C TYR A 64 -4.94 -3.52 4.16
N TYR A 65 -4.53 -3.46 2.89
CA TYR A 65 -5.37 -3.95 1.80
C TYR A 65 -4.53 -4.50 0.64
N ASP A 66 -3.79 -3.63 -0.05
CA ASP A 66 -3.00 -3.98 -1.23
C ASP A 66 -1.74 -3.11 -1.38
N GLN A 67 -0.63 -3.72 -1.79
CA GLN A 67 0.65 -3.02 -1.95
C GLN A 67 0.71 -2.05 -3.14
N VAL A 68 -0.12 -2.26 -4.17
CA VAL A 68 -0.22 -1.30 -5.28
C VAL A 68 -1.05 -0.10 -4.82
N LEU A 69 -2.13 -0.33 -4.07
CA LEU A 69 -2.87 0.73 -3.39
C LEU A 69 -2.00 1.53 -2.41
N ASP A 70 -1.10 0.88 -1.68
CA ASP A 70 -0.11 1.57 -0.83
C ASP A 70 0.78 2.51 -1.66
N SER A 71 1.18 2.09 -2.86
CA SER A 71 1.99 2.91 -3.78
C SER A 71 1.17 4.08 -4.36
N THR A 72 -0.11 3.83 -4.69
CA THR A 72 -1.07 4.88 -5.08
C THR A 72 -1.21 5.94 -3.98
N ALA A 73 -1.29 5.52 -2.71
CA ALA A 73 -1.32 6.42 -1.57
C ALA A 73 0.02 7.14 -1.37
N MET A 74 1.16 6.47 -1.53
CA MET A 74 2.48 7.11 -1.47
C MET A 74 2.61 8.27 -2.45
N LEU A 75 2.13 8.07 -3.68
CA LEU A 75 2.18 9.04 -4.78
C LEU A 75 1.05 10.06 -4.78
N GLY A 76 0.08 9.96 -3.86
CA GLY A 76 -1.08 10.85 -3.83
C GLY A 76 -1.94 10.75 -5.10
N ALA A 77 -1.96 9.59 -5.76
CA ALA A 77 -2.64 9.38 -7.03
C ALA A 77 -4.13 9.02 -6.83
N ILE A 78 -4.85 9.88 -6.10
CA ILE A 78 -6.22 9.60 -5.64
C ILE A 78 -7.25 10.12 -6.65
N PRO A 79 -8.16 9.28 -7.16
CA PRO A 79 -9.23 9.76 -8.02
C PRO A 79 -10.09 10.82 -7.36
N THR A 80 -10.44 11.88 -8.12
CA THR A 80 -11.16 13.06 -7.62
C THR A 80 -12.50 12.73 -6.95
N ARG A 81 -13.16 11.64 -7.36
CA ARG A 81 -14.41 11.16 -6.77
C ARG A 81 -14.34 10.82 -5.28
N TYR A 82 -13.13 10.61 -4.73
CA TYR A 82 -12.92 10.36 -3.31
C TYR A 82 -12.74 11.64 -2.48
N GLY A 83 -12.76 12.82 -3.11
CA GLY A 83 -12.79 14.11 -2.41
C GLY A 83 -11.53 14.43 -1.59
N TRP A 84 -10.40 13.79 -1.90
CA TRP A 84 -9.14 14.06 -1.22
C TRP A 84 -8.50 15.36 -1.72
N ASN A 85 -8.20 16.27 -0.79
CA ASN A 85 -7.72 17.64 -1.09
C ASN A 85 -6.23 17.84 -0.74
N GLY A 86 -5.46 16.75 -0.64
CA GLY A 86 -4.05 16.78 -0.25
C GLY A 86 -3.79 16.42 1.23
N GLY A 87 -2.51 16.35 1.61
CA GLY A 87 -2.06 15.98 2.95
C GLY A 87 -1.75 14.49 3.11
N GLU A 88 -1.48 14.04 4.35
CA GLU A 88 -1.26 12.62 4.62
C GLU A 88 -2.55 11.82 4.43
N ILE A 89 -2.48 10.71 3.70
CA ILE A 89 -3.61 9.81 3.48
C ILE A 89 -3.80 8.89 4.69
N TRP A 90 -5.03 8.89 5.20
CA TRP A 90 -5.47 8.05 6.32
C TRP A 90 -6.49 7.01 5.87
N PHE A 91 -6.92 6.15 6.82
CA PHE A 91 -7.81 5.02 6.56
C PHE A 91 -9.11 5.36 5.84
N ASP A 92 -9.68 6.55 6.05
CA ASP A 92 -10.94 6.93 5.40
C ASP A 92 -10.79 6.97 3.87
N VAL A 93 -9.80 7.72 3.36
CA VAL A 93 -9.51 7.80 1.92
C VAL A 93 -8.96 6.48 1.40
N TYR A 94 -8.06 5.85 2.15
CA TYR A 94 -7.43 4.58 1.76
C TYR A 94 -8.46 3.46 1.56
N PHE A 95 -9.37 3.25 2.52
CA PHE A 95 -10.41 2.24 2.39
C PHE A 95 -11.55 2.68 1.46
N SER A 96 -11.82 3.98 1.31
CA SER A 96 -12.73 4.46 0.28
C SER A 96 -12.29 4.02 -1.13
N MET A 97 -11.00 4.11 -1.43
CA MET A 97 -10.45 3.56 -2.69
C MET A 97 -10.56 2.03 -2.76
N ALA A 98 -10.21 1.34 -1.67
CA ALA A 98 -10.12 -0.12 -1.63
C ALA A 98 -11.49 -0.81 -1.80
N ARG A 99 -12.53 -0.29 -1.15
CA ARG A 99 -13.84 -0.96 -1.04
C ARG A 99 -15.05 -0.06 -1.26
N GLY A 100 -14.83 1.19 -1.64
CA GLY A 100 -15.89 2.16 -1.88
C GLY A 100 -16.57 2.63 -0.60
N THR A 101 -17.58 3.48 -0.79
CA THR A 101 -18.53 3.92 0.23
C THR A 101 -19.95 3.66 -0.26
N THR A 102 -20.96 4.13 0.48
CA THR A 102 -22.35 4.11 0.02
C THR A 102 -22.61 5.00 -1.21
N SER A 103 -21.77 6.02 -1.43
CA SER A 103 -21.95 7.02 -2.49
C SER A 103 -20.89 6.96 -3.59
N VAL A 104 -19.73 6.35 -3.33
CA VAL A 104 -18.60 6.33 -4.26
C VAL A 104 -18.15 4.88 -4.49
N PRO A 105 -18.08 4.41 -5.75
CA PRO A 105 -17.62 3.05 -6.04
C PRO A 105 -16.11 2.90 -5.76
N ALA A 106 -15.72 1.69 -5.38
CA ALA A 106 -14.32 1.29 -5.21
C ALA A 106 -13.52 1.39 -6.52
N MET A 107 -12.20 1.38 -6.41
CA MET A 107 -11.30 1.21 -7.56
C MET A 107 -11.38 -0.24 -8.09
N GLU A 108 -11.05 -0.42 -9.37
CA GLU A 108 -11.00 -1.75 -9.99
C GLU A 108 -9.96 -2.63 -9.28
N MET A 109 -10.29 -3.91 -9.09
CA MET A 109 -9.32 -4.94 -8.73
C MET A 109 -9.12 -5.91 -9.89
N THR A 110 -7.87 -6.32 -10.12
CA THR A 110 -7.54 -7.33 -11.12
C THR A 110 -6.45 -8.26 -10.62
N ARG A 111 -6.22 -9.38 -11.32
CA ARG A 111 -5.22 -10.37 -10.93
C ARG A 111 -3.81 -9.77 -10.96
N TRP A 112 -3.03 -10.09 -9.92
CA TRP A 112 -1.62 -9.79 -9.87
C TRP A 112 -0.86 -10.86 -10.66
N PHE A 113 -0.50 -10.50 -11.90
CA PHE A 113 0.12 -11.41 -12.86
C PHE A 113 -0.70 -12.71 -13.01
N ASP A 114 -0.04 -13.86 -12.97
CA ASP A 114 -0.61 -15.20 -13.06
C ASP A 114 -0.95 -15.82 -11.68
N THR A 115 -0.95 -15.02 -10.62
CA THR A 115 -1.30 -15.47 -9.27
C THR A 115 -2.80 -15.39 -8.98
N ASN A 116 -3.22 -15.96 -7.84
CA ASN A 116 -4.57 -15.79 -7.30
C ASN A 116 -4.74 -14.51 -6.44
N TYR A 117 -3.66 -13.74 -6.25
CA TYR A 117 -3.75 -12.45 -5.57
C TYR A 117 -4.35 -11.39 -6.51
N HIS A 118 -5.11 -10.46 -5.96
CA HIS A 118 -5.70 -9.35 -6.72
C HIS A 118 -5.20 -8.02 -6.15
N TYR A 119 -4.85 -7.08 -7.03
CA TYR A 119 -4.39 -5.76 -6.65
C TYR A 119 -5.38 -4.68 -7.09
N THR A 120 -5.30 -3.51 -6.47
CA THR A 120 -6.12 -2.34 -6.83
C THR A 120 -5.43 -1.57 -7.96
N VAL A 121 -6.08 -1.49 -9.13
CA VAL A 121 -5.52 -0.89 -10.34
C VAL A 121 -5.49 0.64 -10.19
N PRO A 122 -4.31 1.30 -10.27
CA PRO A 122 -4.26 2.76 -10.25
C PRO A 122 -4.96 3.37 -11.46
N GLU A 123 -5.73 4.44 -11.24
CA GLU A 123 -6.46 5.17 -12.27
C GLU A 123 -5.76 6.50 -12.52
N LEU A 124 -5.03 6.61 -13.63
CA LEU A 124 -4.14 7.74 -13.91
C LEU A 124 -4.60 8.57 -15.10
N GLY A 125 -4.29 9.86 -15.07
CA GLY A 125 -4.55 10.79 -16.16
C GLY A 125 -3.50 11.90 -16.19
N PRO A 126 -3.47 12.72 -17.26
CA PRO A 126 -2.52 13.81 -17.38
C PRO A 126 -2.64 14.82 -16.25
N ASP A 127 -3.83 15.00 -15.67
CA ASP A 127 -4.13 16.01 -14.66
C ASP A 127 -3.95 15.51 -13.21
N VAL A 128 -3.49 14.27 -13.01
CA VAL A 128 -3.18 13.77 -11.67
C VAL A 128 -2.07 14.63 -11.06
N ASN A 129 -2.35 15.22 -9.90
CA ASN A 129 -1.39 15.99 -9.14
C ASN A 129 -0.70 15.10 -8.10
N PHE A 130 0.40 14.47 -8.51
CA PHE A 130 1.18 13.61 -7.63
C PHE A 130 1.80 14.39 -6.48
N SER A 131 1.86 13.77 -5.30
CA SER A 131 2.49 14.35 -4.12
C SER A 131 2.91 13.24 -3.15
N TYR A 132 3.91 13.50 -2.31
CA TYR A 132 4.30 12.54 -1.27
C TYR A 132 3.25 12.52 -0.13
N ALA A 133 2.27 11.64 -0.27
CA ALA A 133 1.04 11.66 0.53
C ALA A 133 0.91 10.48 1.52
N SER A 134 1.84 9.53 1.53
CA SER A 134 1.88 8.48 2.55
C SER A 134 3.31 8.14 2.95
N ARG A 135 3.63 8.34 4.24
CA ARG A 135 4.96 8.08 4.82
C ARG A 135 5.13 6.64 5.30
N LYS A 136 4.26 5.72 4.88
CA LYS A 136 4.22 4.32 5.33
C LYS A 136 5.60 3.64 5.31
N ALA A 137 6.33 3.70 4.20
CA ALA A 137 7.60 3.01 4.05
C ALA A 137 8.66 3.47 5.06
N VAL A 138 8.84 4.78 5.22
CA VAL A 138 9.81 5.35 6.18
C VAL A 138 9.37 5.13 7.62
N THR A 139 8.06 5.18 7.89
CA THR A 139 7.50 4.88 9.22
C THR A 139 7.79 3.43 9.61
N GLU A 140 7.51 2.47 8.73
CA GLU A 140 7.79 1.06 8.99
C GLU A 140 9.29 0.76 9.15
N TYR A 141 10.15 1.39 8.36
CA TYR A 141 11.60 1.28 8.53
C TYR A 141 12.03 1.73 9.93
N LYS A 142 11.54 2.91 10.38
CA LYS A 142 11.85 3.45 11.71
C LYS A 142 11.27 2.62 12.85
N GLU A 143 10.08 2.05 12.68
CA GLU A 143 9.48 1.12 13.66
C GLU A 143 10.35 -0.13 13.83
N ALA A 144 10.80 -0.75 12.74
CA ALA A 144 11.69 -1.90 12.80
C ALA A 144 13.03 -1.55 13.45
N GLN A 145 13.59 -0.39 13.10
CA GLN A 145 14.84 0.11 13.67
C GLN A 145 14.73 0.30 15.20
N GLN A 146 13.61 0.80 15.71
CA GLN A 146 13.34 0.92 17.15
C GLN A 146 13.30 -0.43 17.88
N LEU A 147 13.01 -1.51 17.16
CA LEU A 147 13.04 -2.89 17.68
C LEU A 147 14.43 -3.55 17.55
N GLY A 148 15.43 -2.82 17.06
CA GLY A 148 16.77 -3.33 16.81
C GLY A 148 16.89 -4.19 15.55
N VAL A 149 15.94 -4.08 14.61
CA VAL A 149 15.94 -4.82 13.35
C VAL A 149 16.14 -3.85 12.19
N ASP A 150 17.30 -3.91 11.54
CA ASP A 150 17.53 -3.20 10.28
C ASP A 150 16.84 -3.94 9.14
N THR A 151 16.10 -3.21 8.31
CA THR A 151 15.24 -3.79 7.26
C THR A 151 15.54 -3.19 5.90
N VAL A 152 15.09 -3.85 4.85
CA VAL A 152 15.16 -3.40 3.46
C VAL A 152 13.77 -2.95 3.02
N PRO A 153 13.50 -1.64 2.88
CA PRO A 153 12.20 -1.16 2.41
C PRO A 153 11.89 -1.66 0.99
N VAL A 154 10.70 -2.23 0.81
CA VAL A 154 10.22 -2.75 -0.47
C VAL A 154 9.26 -1.74 -1.10
N LEU A 155 9.54 -1.29 -2.32
CA LEU A 155 8.69 -0.40 -3.11
C LEU A 155 8.34 -1.06 -4.45
N ILE A 156 7.12 -0.81 -4.95
CA ILE A 156 6.80 -1.09 -6.35
C ILE A 156 7.56 -0.09 -7.20
N GLY A 157 8.42 -0.57 -8.10
CA GLY A 157 9.22 0.30 -8.97
C GLY A 157 8.35 1.23 -9.83
N PRO A 158 8.80 2.46 -10.11
CA PRO A 158 7.98 3.50 -10.74
C PRO A 158 7.46 3.10 -12.13
N VAL A 159 8.30 2.43 -12.93
CA VAL A 159 7.91 1.96 -14.27
C VAL A 159 6.87 0.84 -14.16
N SER A 160 7.06 -0.13 -13.27
CA SER A 160 6.09 -1.21 -13.04
C SER A 160 4.76 -0.67 -12.53
N TYR A 161 4.77 0.30 -11.62
CA TYR A 161 3.56 0.97 -11.15
C TYR A 161 2.76 1.57 -12.31
N LEU A 162 3.42 2.30 -13.22
CA LEU A 162 2.75 2.89 -14.39
C LEU A 162 2.25 1.83 -15.38
N LEU A 163 3.02 0.77 -15.62
CA LEU A 163 2.61 -0.34 -16.50
C LEU A 163 1.43 -1.15 -15.94
N LEU A 164 1.28 -1.17 -14.62
CA LEU A 164 0.14 -1.80 -13.92
C LEU A 164 -1.05 -0.85 -13.76
N SER A 165 -0.92 0.41 -14.18
CA SER A 165 -1.98 1.40 -14.10
C SER A 165 -2.85 1.40 -15.36
N LYS A 166 -4.03 2.02 -15.27
CA LYS A 166 -4.89 2.29 -16.43
C LYS A 166 -5.23 3.77 -16.54
N PRO A 167 -5.48 4.27 -17.76
CA PRO A 167 -6.11 5.57 -17.94
C PRO A 167 -7.42 5.66 -17.17
N ALA A 168 -7.62 6.74 -16.41
CA ALA A 168 -8.88 7.02 -15.73
C ALA A 168 -10.01 7.24 -16.76
N LYS A 169 -11.26 7.09 -16.33
CA LYS A 169 -12.42 7.34 -17.21
C LYS A 169 -12.38 8.77 -17.74
N GLY A 170 -12.60 8.93 -19.05
CA GLY A 170 -12.61 10.23 -19.72
C GLY A 170 -11.24 10.70 -20.22
N VAL A 171 -10.15 9.97 -19.93
CA VAL A 171 -8.83 10.24 -20.50
C VAL A 171 -8.77 9.76 -21.95
N GLU A 172 -8.11 10.53 -22.82
CA GLU A 172 -7.94 10.20 -24.25
C GLU A 172 -7.29 8.82 -24.46
N THR A 173 -7.70 8.11 -25.51
CA THR A 173 -7.21 6.75 -25.81
C THR A 173 -5.74 6.71 -26.22
N THR A 174 -5.18 7.84 -26.65
CA THR A 174 -3.76 8.00 -27.01
C THR A 174 -2.86 8.19 -25.78
N PHE A 175 -3.45 8.45 -24.60
CA PHE A 175 -2.70 8.65 -23.37
C PHE A 175 -2.03 7.34 -22.90
N SER A 176 -0.74 7.45 -22.59
CA SER A 176 0.02 6.36 -21.98
C SER A 176 0.38 6.70 -20.53
N PRO A 177 0.08 5.85 -19.53
CA PRO A 177 0.53 6.03 -18.16
C PRO A 177 2.05 6.24 -18.04
N LEU A 178 2.85 5.63 -18.92
CA LEU A 178 4.31 5.80 -18.94
C LEU A 178 4.74 7.27 -19.14
N SER A 179 3.91 8.10 -19.78
CA SER A 179 4.18 9.54 -19.93
C SER A 179 4.25 10.28 -18.59
N LEU A 180 3.73 9.68 -17.51
CA LEU A 180 3.76 10.25 -16.16
C LEU A 180 5.05 9.94 -15.39
N LEU A 181 6.01 9.21 -15.98
CA LEU A 181 7.26 8.84 -15.30
C LEU A 181 8.00 10.05 -14.73
N GLY A 182 8.10 11.14 -15.52
CA GLY A 182 8.73 12.38 -15.06
C GLY A 182 8.01 13.07 -13.88
N LYS A 183 6.72 12.77 -13.66
CA LYS A 183 5.94 13.33 -12.55
C LYS A 183 6.06 12.52 -11.25
N ILE A 184 6.27 11.21 -11.35
CA ILE A 184 6.37 10.33 -10.16
C ILE A 184 7.80 10.17 -9.66
N LEU A 185 8.81 10.26 -10.54
CA LEU A 185 10.21 10.10 -10.15
C LEU A 185 10.67 11.04 -9.02
N PRO A 186 10.25 12.32 -8.94
CA PRO A 186 10.63 13.19 -7.83
C PRO A 186 10.11 12.76 -6.44
N ILE A 187 9.13 11.85 -6.37
CA ILE A 187 8.56 11.35 -5.12
C ILE A 187 9.26 10.07 -4.64
N TYR A 188 9.79 9.27 -5.58
CA TYR A 188 10.59 8.07 -5.30
C TYR A 188 11.99 8.44 -4.79
#